data_AF-A0A2A5DIP9-F1
#
_entry.id   AF-A0A2A5DIP9-F1
#
_cell.length_a   1.000
_cell.length_b   1.000
_cell.length_c   1.000
_cell.angle_alpha   90.00
_cell.angle_beta   90.00
_cell.angle_gamma   90.00
#
_symmetry.space_group_name_H-M   'P 1'
#
loop_
_entity.id
_entity.type
_entity.pdbx_description
1 polymer ?
#
loop_
_entity_poly.entity_id
_entity_poly.type
_entity_poly.pdbx_seq_one_letter_code
_entity_poly.pdbx_strand_id
1 'polypeptide(L)'
;MVEFSFYQLLTPAFSILLIFHAISRYSRSEQTFKELLVWTFVWSSMALVAIYPELFVSFAEKAGFRNGVFGIVFFCIILVFFIVFKLLLFIERLERKLADVVRHIALYELDQRKYNEEASEEIKDSLHHR
;
A
#
# COMPACT_ATOMS: atom_id res chain seq x y z
N MET A 1 -32.09 -33.68 2.98
CA MET A 1 -30.87 -33.87 3.79
C MET A 1 -29.89 -32.82 3.32
N VAL A 2 -29.46 -31.93 4.22
CA VAL A 2 -28.52 -30.85 3.90
C VAL A 2 -27.15 -31.49 3.66
N GLU A 3 -26.66 -31.46 2.43
CA GLU A 3 -25.28 -31.86 2.13
C GLU A 3 -24.35 -30.76 2.66
N PHE A 4 -23.83 -30.98 3.87
CA PHE A 4 -22.79 -30.15 4.46
C PHE A 4 -21.51 -30.29 3.64
N SER A 5 -21.34 -29.43 2.65
CA SER A 5 -20.06 -29.25 1.97
C SER A 5 -19.06 -28.64 2.95
N PHE A 6 -17.91 -29.29 3.15
CA PHE A 6 -16.83 -28.91 4.08
C PHE A 6 -16.42 -27.42 4.02
N TYR A 7 -16.66 -26.76 2.89
CA TYR A 7 -16.45 -25.32 2.68
C TYR A 7 -17.28 -24.42 3.63
N GLN A 8 -18.48 -24.83 4.05
CA GLN A 8 -19.36 -24.03 4.91
C GLN A 8 -18.86 -23.91 6.36
N LEU A 9 -17.96 -24.80 6.81
CA LEU A 9 -17.38 -24.77 8.17
C LEU A 9 -16.01 -24.09 8.21
N LEU A 10 -15.24 -24.19 7.13
CA LEU A 10 -13.92 -23.56 6.98
C LEU A 10 -14.01 -22.02 6.94
N THR A 11 -15.03 -21.49 6.28
CA THR A 11 -15.24 -20.04 6.06
C THR A 11 -15.48 -19.23 7.36
N PRO A 12 -16.33 -19.66 8.30
CA PRO A 12 -16.50 -18.95 9.58
C PRO A 12 -15.25 -19.07 10.48
N ALA A 13 -14.54 -20.21 10.45
CA ALA A 13 -13.28 -20.37 11.20
C ALA A 13 -12.18 -19.43 10.69
N PHE A 14 -12.11 -19.23 9.36
CA PHE A 14 -11.18 -18.27 8.74
C PHE A 14 -11.53 -16.82 9.10
N SER A 15 -12.83 -16.49 9.16
CA SER A 15 -13.30 -15.15 9.54
C SER A 15 -12.96 -14.79 11.00
N ILE A 16 -13.06 -15.75 11.92
CA ILE A 16 -12.70 -15.57 13.34
C ILE A 16 -11.17 -15.39 13.49
N LEU A 17 -10.37 -16.17 12.75
CA LEU A 17 -8.90 -16.00 12.73
C LEU A 17 -8.48 -14.63 12.20
N LEU A 18 -9.19 -14.09 11.23
CA LEU A 18 -8.93 -12.77 10.64
C LEU A 18 -9.27 -11.62 11.59
N ILE A 19 -10.39 -11.72 12.31
CA ILE A 19 -10.74 -10.76 13.36
C ILE A 19 -9.70 -10.79 14.48
N PHE A 20 -9.23 -11.99 14.88
CA PHE A 20 -8.18 -12.14 15.89
C PHE A 20 -6.82 -11.58 15.41
N HIS A 21 -6.47 -11.74 14.14
CA HIS A 21 -5.25 -11.17 13.55
C HIS A 21 -5.30 -9.64 13.46
N ALA A 22 -6.47 -9.08 13.11
CA ALA A 22 -6.69 -7.63 13.07
C ALA A 22 -6.59 -6.99 14.47
N ILE A 23 -7.12 -7.65 15.50
CA ILE A 23 -7.04 -7.20 16.90
C ILE A 23 -5.61 -7.32 17.44
N SER A 24 -4.91 -8.42 17.16
CA SER A 24 -3.51 -8.65 17.59
C SER A 24 -2.54 -7.63 17.00
N ARG A 25 -2.79 -7.16 15.76
CA ARG A 25 -1.95 -6.18 15.06
C ARG A 25 -2.22 -4.72 15.49
N TYR A 26 -3.39 -4.42 16.06
CA TYR A 26 -3.72 -3.10 16.62
C TYR A 26 -2.99 -2.82 17.96
N SER A 27 -2.67 -3.86 18.73
CA SER A 27 -2.04 -3.72 20.06
C SER A 27 -0.55 -3.32 20.02
N ARG A 28 0.11 -3.41 18.86
CA ARG A 28 1.57 -3.21 18.74
C ARG A 28 2.04 -1.85 18.20
N SER A 29 1.13 -0.92 17.88
CA SER A 29 1.48 0.48 17.49
C SER A 29 2.51 0.66 16.34
N GLU A 30 2.76 -0.36 15.52
CA GLU A 30 3.72 -0.31 14.40
C GLU A 30 3.04 -0.12 13.02
N GLN A 31 1.70 -0.11 12.94
CA GLN A 31 0.97 -0.03 11.68
C GLN A 31 0.17 1.27 11.59
N THR A 32 0.31 1.95 10.44
CA THR A 32 -0.47 3.14 10.13
C THR A 32 -1.93 2.74 9.90
N PHE A 33 -2.91 3.54 10.35
CA PHE A 33 -4.36 3.28 10.16
C PHE A 33 -4.74 2.85 8.73
N LYS A 34 -4.03 3.36 7.72
CA LYS A 34 -4.19 2.99 6.30
C LYS A 34 -3.89 1.52 6.01
N GLU A 35 -2.87 0.97 6.65
CA GLU A 35 -2.39 -0.39 6.45
C GLU A 35 -3.39 -1.42 7.03
N LEU A 36 -3.96 -1.11 8.20
CA LEU A 36 -5.04 -1.88 8.79
C LEU A 36 -6.28 -1.87 7.91
N LEU A 37 -6.65 -0.72 7.36
CA LEU A 37 -7.81 -0.57 6.47
C LEU A 37 -7.65 -1.38 5.17
N VAL A 38 -6.44 -1.39 4.58
CA VAL A 38 -6.12 -2.20 3.40
C VAL A 38 -6.22 -3.70 3.72
N TRP A 39 -5.61 -4.14 4.83
CA TRP A 39 -5.66 -5.55 5.23
C TRP A 39 -7.09 -6.01 5.53
N THR A 40 -7.86 -5.23 6.30
CA THR A 40 -9.26 -5.54 6.59
C THR A 40 -10.11 -5.57 5.32
N PHE A 41 -9.87 -4.65 4.38
CA PHE A 41 -10.59 -4.63 3.11
C PHE A 41 -10.28 -5.85 2.22
N VAL A 42 -9.00 -6.22 2.09
CA VAL A 42 -8.57 -7.39 1.30
C VAL A 42 -9.17 -8.67 1.87
N TRP A 43 -9.04 -8.88 3.18
CA TRP A 43 -9.55 -10.08 3.83
C TRP A 43 -11.09 -10.12 3.89
N SER A 44 -11.74 -8.97 4.07
CA SER A 44 -13.21 -8.86 3.99
C SER A 44 -13.73 -9.16 2.60
N SER A 45 -13.09 -8.64 1.54
CA SER A 45 -13.44 -8.92 0.16
C SER A 45 -13.32 -10.41 -0.16
N MET A 46 -12.23 -11.04 0.31
CA MET A 46 -11.99 -12.47 0.11
C MET A 46 -13.02 -13.36 0.84
N ALA A 47 -13.44 -12.98 2.06
CA ALA A 47 -14.51 -13.66 2.78
C ALA A 47 -15.88 -13.49 2.10
N LEU A 48 -16.16 -12.30 1.55
CA LEU A 48 -17.42 -11.99 0.89
C LEU A 48 -17.61 -12.79 -0.42
N VAL A 49 -16.52 -12.96 -1.19
CA VAL A 49 -16.48 -13.85 -2.37
C VAL A 49 -16.73 -15.31 -1.99
N ALA A 50 -16.19 -15.76 -0.85
CA ALA A 50 -16.36 -17.15 -0.39
C ALA A 50 -17.77 -17.46 0.12
N ILE A 51 -18.44 -16.51 0.79
CA ILE A 51 -19.77 -16.70 1.36
C ILE A 51 -20.87 -16.56 0.30
N TYR A 52 -20.71 -15.65 -0.66
CA TYR A 52 -21.73 -15.33 -1.66
C TYR A 52 -21.19 -15.40 -3.10
N PRO A 53 -20.89 -16.61 -3.62
CA PRO A 53 -20.48 -16.77 -5.01
C PRO A 53 -21.57 -16.33 -6.00
N GLU A 54 -22.85 -16.40 -5.59
CA GLU A 54 -24.00 -16.02 -6.40
C GLU A 54 -24.09 -14.51 -6.69
N LEU A 55 -23.60 -13.65 -5.79
CA LEU A 55 -23.55 -12.19 -6.03
C LEU A 55 -22.67 -11.88 -7.23
N PHE A 56 -21.55 -12.58 -7.35
CA PHE A 56 -20.60 -12.41 -8.44
C PHE A 56 -21.11 -13.00 -9.75
N VAL A 57 -21.84 -14.13 -9.69
CA VAL A 57 -22.51 -14.71 -10.85
C VAL A 57 -23.60 -13.78 -11.39
N SER A 58 -24.43 -13.20 -10.51
CA SER A 58 -25.48 -12.25 -10.90
C SER A 58 -24.91 -10.95 -11.48
N PHE A 59 -23.76 -10.49 -10.96
CA PHE A 59 -23.05 -9.34 -11.52
C PHE A 59 -22.50 -9.63 -12.92
N ALA A 60 -21.94 -10.83 -13.12
CA ALA A 60 -21.44 -11.28 -14.42
C ALA A 60 -22.56 -11.44 -15.46
N GLU A 61 -23.73 -11.94 -15.05
CA GLU A 61 -24.92 -12.04 -15.91
C GLU A 61 -25.41 -10.65 -16.34
N LYS A 62 -25.47 -9.67 -15.41
CA LYS A 62 -25.81 -8.27 -15.74
C LYS A 62 -24.78 -7.60 -16.65
N ALA A 63 -23.51 -8.00 -16.54
CA ALA A 63 -22.44 -7.52 -17.39
C ALA A 63 -22.41 -8.21 -18.78
N GLY A 64 -23.29 -9.19 -19.05
CA GLY A 64 -23.43 -9.83 -20.35
C GLY A 64 -22.56 -11.09 -20.55
N PHE A 65 -21.92 -11.61 -19.51
CA PHE A 65 -21.14 -12.85 -19.59
C PHE A 65 -22.05 -14.07 -19.44
N ARG A 66 -22.20 -14.86 -20.51
CA ARG A 66 -23.00 -16.11 -20.54
C ARG A 66 -22.46 -17.21 -19.60
N ASN A 67 -21.20 -17.11 -19.18
CA ASN A 67 -20.57 -17.97 -18.18
C ASN A 67 -19.99 -17.10 -17.06
N GLY A 68 -20.62 -17.10 -15.88
CA GLY A 68 -20.28 -16.21 -14.76
C GLY A 68 -18.83 -16.30 -14.27
N VAL A 69 -18.18 -17.46 -14.44
CA VAL A 69 -16.78 -17.68 -14.04
C VAL A 69 -15.81 -16.78 -14.80
N PHE A 70 -15.99 -16.57 -16.11
CA PHE A 70 -15.09 -15.72 -16.90
C PHE A 70 -15.25 -14.24 -16.58
N GLY A 71 -16.47 -13.79 -16.21
CA GLY A 71 -16.72 -12.40 -15.81
C GLY A 71 -15.98 -12.01 -14.53
N ILE A 72 -15.92 -12.91 -13.55
CA ILE A 72 -15.19 -12.70 -12.28
C ILE A 72 -13.69 -12.60 -12.54
N VAL A 73 -13.15 -13.54 -13.33
CA VAL A 73 -11.71 -13.55 -13.66
C VAL A 73 -11.31 -12.27 -14.40
N PHE A 74 -12.13 -11.83 -15.36
CA PHE A 74 -11.87 -10.59 -16.09
C PHE A 74 -11.91 -9.36 -15.18
N PHE A 75 -12.88 -9.28 -14.26
CA PHE A 75 -12.95 -8.21 -13.27
C PHE A 75 -11.74 -8.20 -12.34
N CYS A 76 -11.30 -9.37 -11.86
CA CYS A 76 -10.10 -9.50 -11.04
C CYS A 76 -8.84 -9.04 -11.79
N ILE A 77 -8.71 -9.38 -13.08
CA ILE A 77 -7.59 -8.91 -13.91
C ILE A 77 -7.59 -7.39 -14.04
N ILE A 78 -8.75 -6.77 -14.32
CA ILE A 78 -8.88 -5.31 -14.39
C ILE A 78 -8.50 -4.67 -13.04
N LEU A 79 -8.99 -5.24 -11.94
CA LEU A 79 -8.73 -4.73 -10.60
C LEU A 79 -7.23 -4.81 -10.26
N VAL A 80 -6.59 -5.96 -10.52
CA VAL A 80 -5.15 -6.13 -10.35
C VAL A 80 -4.37 -5.14 -11.22
N PHE A 81 -4.75 -5.00 -12.49
CA PHE A 81 -4.13 -4.04 -13.40
C PHE A 81 -4.24 -2.61 -12.87
N PHE A 82 -5.40 -2.22 -12.34
CA PHE A 82 -5.62 -0.92 -11.72
C PHE A 82 -4.74 -0.71 -10.48
N ILE A 83 -4.58 -1.74 -9.63
CA ILE A 83 -3.68 -1.67 -8.46
C ILE A 83 -2.23 -1.50 -8.91
N VAL A 84 -1.77 -2.27 -9.89
CA VAL A 84 -0.40 -2.16 -10.43
C VAL A 84 -0.18 -0.77 -11.00
N PHE A 85 -1.14 -0.23 -11.77
CA PHE A 85 -1.05 1.13 -12.30
C PHE A 85 -0.96 2.19 -11.18
N LYS A 86 -1.79 2.06 -10.14
CA LYS A 86 -1.72 2.94 -8.95
C LYS A 86 -0.38 2.84 -8.23
N LEU A 87 0.21 1.65 -8.18
CA LEU A 87 1.52 1.42 -7.58
C LEU A 87 2.63 2.12 -8.37
N LEU A 88 2.62 2.02 -9.70
CA LEU A 88 3.56 2.74 -10.56
C LEU A 88 3.50 4.25 -10.33
N LEU A 89 2.30 4.83 -10.32
CA LEU A 89 2.11 6.27 -10.01
C LEU A 89 2.52 6.64 -8.58
N PHE A 90 2.47 5.70 -7.64
CA PHE A 90 2.95 5.93 -6.28
C PHE A 90 4.48 5.93 -6.24
N ILE A 91 5.13 4.98 -6.91
CA ILE A 91 6.59 4.90 -7.03
C ILE A 91 7.13 6.18 -7.65
N GLU A 92 6.55 6.64 -8.75
CA GLU A 92 6.97 7.86 -9.44
C GLU A 92 6.92 9.11 -8.53
N ARG A 93 5.89 9.20 -7.66
CA ARG A 93 5.78 10.27 -6.66
C ARG A 93 6.82 10.13 -5.55
N LEU A 94 7.17 8.90 -5.19
CA LEU A 94 8.17 8.63 -4.17
C LEU A 94 9.58 8.97 -4.67
N GLU A 95 9.90 8.60 -5.91
CA GLU A 95 11.15 8.96 -6.58
C GLU A 95 11.34 10.48 -6.66
N ARG A 96 10.30 11.23 -7.05
CA ARG A 96 10.37 12.71 -7.06
C ARG A 96 10.68 13.29 -5.68
N LYS A 97 10.00 12.81 -4.64
CA LYS A 97 10.26 13.27 -3.27
C LYS A 97 11.67 12.94 -2.81
N LEU A 98 12.16 11.75 -3.14
CA LEU A 98 13.52 11.34 -2.82
C LEU A 98 14.53 12.26 -3.52
N ALA A 99 14.33 12.53 -4.81
CA ALA A 99 15.19 13.45 -5.56
C ALA A 99 15.19 14.86 -4.95
N ASP A 100 14.03 15.36 -4.53
CA ASP A 100 13.94 16.65 -3.85
C ASP A 100 14.69 16.67 -2.51
N VAL A 101 14.55 15.61 -1.69
CA VAL A 101 15.27 15.50 -0.42
C VAL A 101 16.78 15.46 -0.65
N VAL A 102 17.26 14.63 -1.59
CA VAL A 102 18.69 14.54 -1.93
C VAL A 102 19.21 15.88 -2.44
N ARG A 103 18.44 16.59 -3.26
CA ARG A 103 18.80 17.93 -3.75
C ARG A 103 18.92 18.95 -2.62
N HIS A 104 18.00 18.94 -1.65
CA HIS A 104 18.09 19.82 -0.49
C HIS A 104 19.33 19.51 0.37
N ILE A 105 19.66 18.22 0.57
CA ILE A 105 20.86 17.82 1.29
C ILE A 105 22.12 18.33 0.56
N ALA A 106 22.21 18.13 -0.76
CA ALA A 106 23.36 18.57 -1.54
C ALA A 106 23.55 20.10 -1.52
N LEU A 107 22.46 20.87 -1.62
CA LEU A 107 22.50 22.33 -1.51
C LEU A 107 22.92 22.79 -0.12
N TYR A 108 22.38 22.17 0.94
CA TYR A 108 22.74 22.47 2.31
C TYR A 108 24.23 22.22 2.59
N GLU A 109 24.79 21.11 2.08
CA GLU A 109 26.21 20.80 2.20
C GLU A 109 27.11 21.81 1.45
N LEU A 110 26.67 22.29 0.29
CA LEU A 110 27.40 23.30 -0.48
C LEU A 110 27.43 24.65 0.24
N ASP A 111 26.29 25.09 0.79
CA ASP A 111 26.21 26.35 1.54
C ASP A 111 27.07 26.30 2.81
N GLN A 112 27.08 25.16 3.52
CA GLN A 112 27.97 24.96 4.68
C GLN A 112 29.45 25.04 4.31
N ARG A 113 29.86 24.48 3.17
CA ARG A 113 31.26 24.56 2.71
C ARG A 113 31.67 26.00 2.42
N LYS A 114 30.84 26.76 1.71
CA LYS A 114 31.11 28.18 1.42
C LYS A 114 31.27 28.99 2.69
N TYR A 115 30.36 28.82 3.65
CA TYR A 115 30.45 29.52 4.94
C TYR A 115 31.76 29.20 5.68
N ASN A 116 32.18 27.93 5.66
CA ASN A 116 33.43 27.52 6.31
C ASN A 116 34.68 28.03 5.57
N GLU A 117 34.65 28.12 4.24
CA GLU A 117 35.72 28.70 3.41
C GLU A 117 35.86 30.21 3.67
N GLU A 118 34.76 30.96 3.64
CA GLU A 118 34.72 32.40 3.94
C GLU A 118 35.24 32.71 5.35
N ALA A 119 34.79 31.94 6.36
CA ALA A 119 35.28 32.08 7.73
C ALA A 119 36.79 31.76 7.85
N SER A 120 37.29 30.79 7.06
CA SER A 120 38.72 30.43 7.07
C SER A 120 39.58 31.52 6.42
N GLU A 121 39.09 32.18 5.38
CA GLU A 121 39.76 33.30 4.73
C GLU A 121 39.82 34.54 5.64
N GLU A 122 38.71 34.89 6.31
CA GLU A 122 38.64 36.03 7.23
C GLU A 122 39.60 35.87 8.42
N ILE A 123 39.70 34.66 8.98
CA ILE A 123 40.67 34.34 10.04
C ILE A 123 42.10 34.52 9.53
N LYS A 124 42.41 34.03 8.33
CA LYS A 124 43.76 34.12 7.76
C LYS A 124 44.18 35.57 7.48
N ASP A 125 43.26 36.39 7.01
CA ASP A 125 43.50 37.81 6.73
C ASP A 125 43.75 38.60 8.03
N SER A 126 42.97 38.31 9.09
CA SER A 126 43.14 38.93 10.41
C SER A 126 44.49 38.63 11.09
N LEU A 127 45.11 37.49 10.75
CA LEU A 127 46.42 37.08 11.27
C LEU A 127 47.59 37.73 10.52
N HIS A 128 47.40 38.11 9.25
CA HIS A 128 48.44 38.77 8.45
C HIS A 128 48.50 40.30 8.65
N HIS A 129 47.50 40.89 9.29
CA HIS A 129 47.41 42.33 9.53
C HIS A 129 47.93 42.78 10.93
N ARG A 130 48.52 41.86 11.71
CA ARG A 130 49.29 42.15 12.95
C ARG A 130 50.79 42.03 12.71
#